data_AF-A0ABD3XRE0-F1
#
_entry.id   AF-A0ABD3XRE0-F1
#
_cell.length_a   1.000
_cell.length_b   1.000
_cell.length_c   1.000
_cell.angle_alpha   90.00
_cell.angle_beta   90.00
_cell.angle_gamma   90.00
#
_symmetry.space_group_name_H-M   'P 1'
#
loop_
_entity.id
_entity.type
_entity.pdbx_description
1 polymer ?
#
loop_
_entity_poly.entity_id
_entity_poly.type
_entity_poly.pdbx_seq_one_letter_code
_entity_poly.pdbx_strand_id
1 'polypeptide(L)' 'MRRHTGEKTFKCGVCDKMFFEHVALKRHMRIHTGEKPFKCNVCEKMFTQDSNLKVHMRKHTGENLFEC' A
#
# COMPACT_ATOMS: atom_id res chain seq x y z
N MET A 1 13.54 -22.16 21.06
CA MET A 1 12.70 -21.99 19.84
C MET A 1 11.77 -20.81 20.06
N ARG A 2 12.05 -19.65 19.46
CA ARG A 2 11.20 -18.45 19.60
C ARG A 2 10.02 -18.60 18.65
N ARG A 3 8.98 -19.30 19.10
CA ARG A 3 7.79 -19.58 18.30
C ARG A 3 7.09 -18.26 18.00
N HIS A 4 6.90 -18.02 16.71
CA HIS A 4 6.16 -16.92 16.08
C HIS A 4 4.82 -16.69 16.83
N THR A 5 4.82 -15.86 17.87
CA THR A 5 3.63 -15.40 18.61
C THR A 5 3.25 -14.02 18.09
N GLY A 6 3.25 -13.86 16.77
CA GLY A 6 2.62 -12.71 16.16
C GLY A 6 1.12 -12.93 16.27
N GLU A 7 0.49 -12.53 17.36
CA GLU A 7 -0.95 -12.47 17.39
C GLU A 7 -1.37 -11.41 16.37
N LYS A 8 -2.00 -11.87 15.28
CA LYS A 8 -2.62 -11.05 14.25
C LYS A 8 -3.74 -10.24 14.92
N THR A 9 -3.38 -9.11 15.50
CA THR A 9 -4.19 -8.37 16.47
C THR A 9 -5.20 -7.44 15.81
N PHE A 10 -4.94 -7.01 14.57
CA PHE A 10 -5.76 -6.01 13.89
C PHE A 10 -6.65 -6.67 12.85
N LYS A 11 -7.91 -6.95 13.22
CA LYS A 11 -8.93 -7.50 12.31
C LYS A 11 -9.56 -6.38 11.49
N CYS A 12 -9.78 -6.62 10.20
CA CYS A 12 -10.58 -5.75 9.35
C CYS A 12 -12.08 -5.87 9.73
N GLY A 13 -12.76 -4.73 9.84
CA GLY A 13 -14.20 -4.69 10.16
C GLY A 13 -15.10 -5.03 8.97
N VAL A 14 -14.57 -5.00 7.74
CA VAL A 14 -15.34 -5.23 6.51
C VAL A 14 -15.10 -6.64 5.95
N CYS A 15 -13.96 -7.24 6.24
CA CYS A 15 -13.67 -8.63 5.89
C CYS A 15 -12.89 -9.32 7.00
N ASP A 16 -12.88 -10.66 7.03
CA ASP A 16 -12.20 -11.42 8.09
C ASP A 16 -10.66 -11.47 7.98
N LYS A 17 -10.05 -10.54 7.23
CA LYS A 17 -8.59 -10.44 7.18
C LYS A 17 -8.03 -9.83 8.45
N MET A 18 -6.97 -10.45 8.96
CA MET A 18 -6.22 -9.99 10.12
C MET A 18 -4.80 -9.59 9.72
N PHE A 19 -4.31 -8.53 10.36
CA PHE A 19 -3.00 -7.93 10.16
C PHE A 19 -2.22 -7.88 11.48
N PHE A 20 -0.90 -7.91 11.39
CA PHE A 20 -0.01 -7.79 12.55
C PHE A 20 0.23 -6.33 12.97
N GLU A 21 -0.03 -5.39 12.06
CA GLU A 21 0.24 -3.97 12.26
C GLU A 21 -0.98 -3.13 11.91
N HIS A 22 -1.24 -2.10 12.71
CA HIS A 22 -2.31 -1.13 12.44
C HIS A 22 -2.10 -0.41 11.10
N VAL A 23 -0.85 -0.13 10.71
CA VAL A 23 -0.51 0.49 9.41
C VAL A 23 -0.93 -0.41 8.24
N ALA A 24 -0.70 -1.72 8.37
CA ALA A 24 -1.12 -2.70 7.37
C ALA A 24 -2.65 -2.78 7.26
N LEU A 25 -3.38 -2.77 8.40
CA LEU A 25 -4.84 -2.71 8.41
C LEU A 25 -5.34 -1.40 7.76
N LYS A 26 -4.81 -0.23 8.15
CA LYS A 26 -5.21 1.07 7.59
C LYS A 26 -4.99 1.14 6.07
N ARG A 27 -3.86 0.63 5.59
CA ARG A 27 -3.58 0.51 4.16
C ARG A 27 -4.54 -0.44 3.46
N HIS A 28 -4.89 -1.55 4.11
CA HIS A 28 -5.89 -2.47 3.61
C HIS A 28 -7.27 -1.82 3.53
N MET A 29 -7.70 -1.02 4.51
CA MET A 29 -9.01 -0.36 4.47
C MET A 29 -9.25 0.48 3.22
N ARG A 30 -8.18 0.99 2.58
CA ARG A 30 -8.24 1.69 1.28
C ARG A 30 -8.86 0.85 0.16
N ILE A 31 -8.79 -0.48 0.24
CA ILE A 31 -9.45 -1.36 -0.75
C ILE A 31 -10.96 -1.39 -0.59
N HIS A 32 -11.47 -1.12 0.62
CA HIS A 32 -12.90 -1.10 0.92
C HIS A 32 -13.49 0.30 0.69
N THR A 33 -12.76 1.34 1.07
CA THR A 33 -13.19 2.74 0.86
C THR A 33 -12.95 3.24 -0.55
N GLY A 34 -12.09 2.57 -1.32
CA GLY A 34 -11.65 3.03 -2.64
C GLY A 34 -10.70 4.24 -2.59
N GLU A 35 -10.25 4.64 -1.40
CA GLU A 35 -9.32 5.75 -1.24
C GLU A 35 -7.99 5.48 -1.94
N LYS A 36 -7.62 6.37 -2.85
CA LYS A 36 -6.36 6.32 -3.58
C LYS A 36 -5.62 7.64 -3.41
N PRO A 37 -4.96 7.86 -2.25
CA PRO A 37 -4.36 9.16 -1.93
C PRO A 37 -3.19 9.54 -2.85
N PHE A 38 -2.63 8.57 -3.59
CA PHE A 38 -1.45 8.80 -4.43
C PHE A 38 -1.87 8.98 -5.88
N LYS A 39 -1.98 10.23 -6.36
CA LYS A 39 -2.28 10.55 -7.76
C LYS A 39 -0.99 10.68 -8.57
N CYS A 40 -0.95 10.06 -9.75
CA CYS A 40 0.06 10.35 -10.77
C CYS A 40 -0.25 11.70 -11.43
N ASN A 41 0.68 12.63 -11.40
CA ASN A 41 0.48 13.96 -12.03
C ASN A 41 0.64 13.95 -13.55
N VAL A 42 1.11 12.85 -14.15
CA VAL A 42 1.33 12.74 -15.60
C VAL A 42 0.12 12.18 -16.32
N CYS A 43 -0.47 11.10 -15.80
CA CYS A 43 -1.64 10.44 -16.42
C CYS A 43 -2.88 10.40 -15.50
N GLU A 44 -2.85 11.14 -14.40
CA GLU A 44 -3.93 11.27 -13.41
C GLU A 44 -4.36 9.98 -12.71
N LYS A 45 -3.66 8.87 -12.96
CA LYS A 45 -3.96 7.56 -12.40
C LYS A 45 -3.70 7.54 -10.90
N MET A 46 -4.67 7.05 -10.12
CA MET A 46 -4.58 7.04 -8.66
C MET A 46 -4.20 5.65 -8.13
N PHE A 47 -3.39 5.63 -7.07
CA PHE A 47 -2.86 4.44 -6.42
C PHE A 47 -3.16 4.43 -4.92
N THR A 48 -3.29 3.23 -4.37
CA THR A 48 -3.52 3.02 -2.92
C THR A 48 -2.23 3.04 -2.10
N GLN A 49 -1.05 2.94 -2.74
CA GLN A 49 0.26 2.88 -2.10
C GLN A 49 1.27 3.76 -2.85
N ASP A 50 2.20 4.37 -2.12
CA ASP A 50 3.28 5.19 -2.66
C ASP A 50 4.25 4.36 -3.51
N SER A 51 4.57 3.14 -3.06
CA SER A 51 5.48 2.23 -3.76
C SER A 51 4.97 1.89 -5.16
N ASN A 52 3.66 1.68 -5.30
CA ASN A 52 3.00 1.45 -6.57
C ASN A 52 3.06 2.69 -7.47
N LEU A 53 2.83 3.89 -6.93
CA LEU A 53 3.00 5.13 -7.67
C LEU A 53 4.46 5.29 -8.12
N LYS A 54 5.45 5.06 -7.25
CA LYS A 54 6.88 5.18 -7.57
C LYS A 54 7.29 4.21 -8.69
N VAL A 55 6.82 2.96 -8.65
CA VAL A 55 7.02 1.97 -9.73
C VAL A 55 6.34 2.44 -11.03
N HIS A 56 5.14 2.99 -10.93
CA HIS A 56 4.41 3.50 -12.08
C HIS A 56 5.09 4.72 -12.70
N MET A 57 5.60 5.66 -11.90
CA MET A 57 6.30 6.85 -12.37
C MET A 57 7.56 6.50 -13.19
N ARG A 58 8.25 5.40 -12.86
CA ARG A 58 9.36 4.89 -13.68
C ARG A 58 8.97 4.58 -15.13
N LYS A 59 7.70 4.23 -15.39
CA LYS A 59 7.20 4.03 -16.76
C LYS A 59 6.97 5.33 -17.51
N HIS A 60 6.74 6.44 -16.79
CA HIS A 60 6.55 7.75 -17.40
C HIS A 60 7.87 8.46 -17.69
N THR A 61 8.81 8.40 -16.75
CA THR A 61 10.10 9.07 -16.90
C THR A 61 11.02 8.32 -17.84
N GLY A 62 10.83 7.02 -18.09
CA GLY A 62 11.76 6.18 -18.86
C GLY A 62 13.13 6.01 -18.17
N GLU A 63 13.45 6.87 -17.21
CA GLU A 63 14.66 6.91 -16.44
C GLU A 63 14.46 6.26 -15.07
N ASN A 64 15.37 5.33 -14.77
CA ASN A 64 15.67 4.91 -13.41
C ASN A 64 15.99 6.15 -12.58
N LEU A 65 15.02 6.64 -11.79
CA LEU A 65 15.22 7.66 -10.75
C LEU A 65 16.06 7.16 -9.54
N PHE A 66 16.90 6.15 -9.77
CA PHE A 66 18.05 5.90 -8.93
C PHE A 66 19.20 6.69 -9.57
N GLU A 67 19.23 8.00 -9.33
CA GLU A 67 20.53 8.66 -9.33
C GLU A 67 21.35 7.98 -8.22
N CYS A 68 22.49 7.43 -8.62
CA CYS A 68 23.47 6.81 -7.75
C CYS A 68 24.24 7.87 -6.96
#